data_AF-A0A1F1XH17-F1
#
_entry.id   AF-A0A1F1XH17-F1
#
_cell.length_a   1.000
_cell.length_b   1.000
_cell.length_c   1.000
_cell.angle_alpha   90.00
_cell.angle_beta   90.00
_cell.angle_gamma   90.00
#
_symmetry.space_group_name_H-M   'P 1'
#
loop_
_entity.id
_entity.type
_entity.pdbx_description
1 polymer ?
#
loop_
_entity_poly.entity_id
_entity_poly.type
_entity_poly.pdbx_seq_one_letter_code
_entity_poly.pdbx_strand_id
1 'polypeptide(L)'
;MALGVAEVRFGGWGSDSFDDVEDTMKKGMNPEAVEQMGTTAETSGEDVNTIYTTVQGRVTDFDWTGEDRDRYVSEFEGTLGGLVQDVVTQLGEFAERARKNAQQQREASS
;
A
#
# COMPACT_ATOMS: atom_id res chain seq x y z
N MET A 1 -20.13 34.10 25.21
CA MET A 1 -20.44 32.72 25.63
C MET A 1 -19.13 31.96 25.67
N ALA A 2 -18.72 31.50 26.85
CA ALA A 2 -17.44 30.82 27.07
C ALA A 2 -17.53 29.39 26.54
N LEU A 3 -16.62 29.02 25.63
CA LEU A 3 -16.40 27.64 25.22
C LEU A 3 -15.37 27.03 26.18
N GLY A 4 -15.77 25.97 26.87
CA GLY A 4 -14.94 25.28 27.85
C GLY A 4 -13.71 24.64 27.21
N VAL A 5 -12.55 25.00 27.74
CA VAL A 5 -11.28 24.31 27.48
C VAL A 5 -11.31 22.99 28.26
N ALA A 6 -11.27 21.87 27.56
CA ALA A 6 -11.01 20.58 28.21
C ALA A 6 -9.51 20.50 28.53
N GLU A 7 -9.15 20.74 29.79
CA GLU A 7 -7.81 20.44 30.31
C GLU A 7 -7.58 18.92 30.29
N VAL A 8 -6.70 18.46 29.41
CA VAL A 8 -6.18 17.09 29.46
C VAL A 8 -5.19 17.01 30.61
N ARG A 9 -5.56 16.27 31.65
CA ARG A 9 -4.74 16.02 32.84
C ARG A 9 -3.55 15.12 32.50
N PHE A 10 -2.34 15.64 32.67
CA PHE A 10 -1.12 14.83 32.77
C PHE A 10 -1.16 14.05 34.07
N GLY A 11 -1.21 12.72 33.98
CA GLY A 11 -1.16 11.84 35.15
C GLY A 11 -0.62 10.46 34.77
N GLY A 12 0.49 10.07 35.40
CA GLY A 12 0.98 8.70 35.40
C GLY A 12 2.45 8.56 35.05
N TRP A 13 3.34 8.94 35.98
CA TRP A 13 4.71 8.41 35.99
C TRP A 13 4.64 6.93 36.36
N GLY A 14 4.50 6.07 35.35
CA GLY A 14 4.68 4.62 35.47
C GLY A 14 6.13 4.28 35.13
N SER A 15 6.87 3.80 36.11
CA SER A 15 8.29 3.45 36.07
C SER A 15 8.62 2.17 35.28
N ASP A 16 7.87 1.85 34.23
CA ASP A 16 7.89 0.52 33.58
C ASP A 16 8.47 0.51 32.15
N SER A 17 9.32 1.46 31.73
CA SER A 17 9.58 1.59 30.29
C SER A 17 11.01 1.93 29.83
N PHE A 18 12.05 1.62 30.62
CA PHE A 18 13.41 1.67 30.06
C PHE A 18 13.89 0.32 29.51
N ASP A 19 13.58 -0.80 30.18
CA ASP A 19 13.98 -2.13 29.70
C ASP A 19 13.18 -2.60 28.47
N ASP A 20 11.86 -2.33 28.41
CA ASP A 20 11.01 -2.69 27.25
C ASP A 20 11.30 -1.86 26.00
N VAL A 21 11.76 -0.61 26.20
CA VAL A 21 12.18 0.28 25.11
C VAL A 21 13.56 -0.13 24.59
N GLU A 22 14.43 -0.68 25.44
CA GLU A 22 15.70 -1.27 25.02
C GLU A 22 15.52 -2.62 24.27
N ASP A 23 14.53 -3.44 24.64
CA ASP A 23 14.26 -4.73 24.00
C ASP A 23 13.55 -4.60 22.63
N THR A 24 12.68 -3.59 22.49
CA THR A 24 12.08 -3.25 21.18
C THR A 24 13.07 -2.63 20.20
N MET A 25 14.13 -1.98 20.68
CA MET A 25 15.24 -1.51 19.83
C MET A 25 16.22 -2.62 19.40
N LYS A 26 16.19 -3.81 20.02
CA LYS A 26 17.07 -4.95 19.68
C LYS A 26 16.52 -5.88 18.60
N LYS A 27 15.21 -5.87 18.32
CA LYS A 27 14.63 -6.72 17.28
C LYS A 27 14.79 -6.05 15.92
N GLY A 28 15.91 -6.34 15.25
CA GLY A 28 16.11 -6.00 13.84
C GLY A 28 14.97 -6.50 12.95
N MET A 29 14.96 -6.05 11.70
CA MET A 29 13.96 -6.46 10.71
C MET A 29 13.93 -8.00 10.56
N ASN A 30 12.73 -8.59 10.51
CA ASN A 30 12.55 -10.01 10.17
C ASN A 30 12.58 -10.15 8.63
N PRO A 31 13.63 -10.73 8.02
CA PRO A 31 13.77 -10.75 6.57
C PRO A 31 12.71 -11.62 5.88
N GLU A 32 12.28 -12.72 6.48
CA GLU A 32 11.24 -13.59 5.91
C GLU A 32 9.89 -12.89 5.86
N ALA A 33 9.52 -12.16 6.91
CA ALA A 33 8.27 -11.41 6.95
C ALA A 33 8.26 -10.27 5.91
N VAL A 34 9.41 -9.59 5.72
CA VAL A 34 9.54 -8.52 4.73
C VAL A 34 9.51 -9.06 3.31
N GLU A 35 10.17 -10.19 3.05
CA GLU A 35 10.09 -10.86 1.75
C GLU A 35 8.66 -11.29 1.42
N GLN A 36 7.94 -11.87 2.40
CA GLN A 36 6.54 -12.24 2.23
C GLN A 36 5.66 -11.03 1.91
N MET A 37 5.88 -9.91 2.59
CA MET A 37 5.16 -8.66 2.32
C MET A 37 5.42 -8.15 0.89
N GLY A 38 6.65 -8.28 0.39
CA GLY A 38 6.98 -7.96 -1.00
C GLY A 38 6.21 -8.84 -2.00
N THR A 39 6.15 -10.15 -1.75
CA THR A 39 5.34 -11.07 -2.57
C THR A 39 3.86 -10.71 -2.55
N THR A 40 3.29 -10.38 -1.37
CA THR A 40 1.90 -9.93 -1.28
C THR A 40 1.63 -8.66 -2.07
N ALA A 41 2.57 -7.70 -2.07
CA ALA A 41 2.44 -6.48 -2.85
C ALA A 41 2.42 -6.76 -4.36
N GLU A 42 3.31 -7.63 -4.85
CA GLU A 42 3.35 -8.04 -6.25
C GLU A 42 2.04 -8.71 -6.68
N THR A 43 1.55 -9.70 -5.91
CA THR A 43 0.25 -10.34 -6.17
C THR A 43 -0.91 -9.34 -6.16
N SER A 44 -0.91 -8.39 -5.22
CA SER A 44 -1.96 -7.35 -5.18
C SER A 44 -1.94 -6.46 -6.42
N GLY A 45 -0.76 -6.18 -6.97
CA GLY A 45 -0.62 -5.43 -8.23
C GLY A 45 -1.20 -6.20 -9.42
N GLU A 46 -0.91 -7.51 -9.50
CA GLU A 46 -1.48 -8.40 -10.53
C GLU A 46 -3.01 -8.47 -10.43
N ASP A 47 -3.56 -8.58 -9.22
CA ASP A 47 -5.00 -8.62 -8.96
C ASP A 47 -5.67 -7.31 -9.42
N VAL A 48 -5.10 -6.16 -9.05
CA VAL A 48 -5.63 -4.84 -9.46
C VAL A 48 -5.66 -4.71 -10.98
N ASN A 49 -4.58 -5.11 -11.66
CA ASN A 49 -4.52 -5.09 -13.13
C ASN A 49 -5.54 -6.04 -13.77
N THR A 50 -5.74 -7.22 -13.20
CA THR A 50 -6.73 -8.21 -13.67
C THR A 50 -8.15 -7.69 -13.52
N ILE A 51 -8.47 -7.05 -12.40
CA ILE A 51 -9.78 -6.43 -12.16
C ILE A 51 -10.01 -5.32 -13.17
N TYR A 52 -9.03 -4.43 -13.35
CA TYR A 52 -9.14 -3.33 -14.31
C TYR A 52 -9.39 -3.83 -15.73
N THR A 53 -8.58 -4.75 -16.24
CA THR A 53 -8.72 -5.31 -17.59
C THR A 53 -10.06 -6.02 -17.79
N THR A 54 -10.57 -6.71 -16.77
CA THR A 54 -11.91 -7.33 -16.79
C THR A 54 -13.01 -6.28 -16.93
N VAL A 55 -12.93 -5.18 -16.17
CA VAL A 55 -13.92 -4.10 -16.24
C VAL A 55 -13.79 -3.33 -17.57
N GLN A 56 -12.56 -3.06 -18.02
CA GLN A 56 -12.30 -2.39 -19.29
C GLN A 56 -12.96 -3.15 -20.45
N GLY A 57 -12.80 -4.48 -20.52
CA GLY A 57 -13.47 -5.29 -21.54
C GLY A 57 -14.99 -5.11 -21.53
N ARG A 58 -15.61 -5.09 -20.35
CA ARG A 58 -17.07 -4.83 -20.24
C ARG A 58 -17.46 -3.43 -20.69
N VAL A 59 -16.64 -2.43 -20.37
CA VAL A 59 -16.85 -1.03 -20.77
C VAL A 59 -16.77 -0.89 -22.29
N THR A 60 -15.83 -1.57 -22.94
CA THR A 60 -15.67 -1.52 -24.40
C THR A 60 -16.74 -2.31 -25.15
N ASP A 61 -17.25 -3.39 -24.55
CA ASP A 61 -18.18 -4.35 -25.16
C ASP A 61 -19.66 -3.93 -25.09
N PHE A 62 -20.00 -2.83 -24.41
CA PHE A 62 -21.38 -2.36 -24.39
C PHE A 62 -21.89 -2.07 -25.81
N ASP A 63 -23.10 -2.57 -26.12
CA ASP A 63 -23.86 -2.26 -27.34
C ASP A 63 -24.48 -0.86 -27.28
N TRP A 64 -23.63 0.11 -26.91
CA TRP A 64 -23.93 1.52 -26.79
C TRP A 64 -23.00 2.27 -27.73
N THR A 65 -23.55 3.18 -28.53
CA THR A 65 -22.80 3.95 -29.53
C THR A 65 -23.10 5.44 -29.40
N GLY A 66 -22.21 6.28 -29.93
CA GLY A 66 -22.34 7.74 -29.95
C GLY A 66 -21.34 8.47 -29.07
N GLU A 67 -21.36 9.80 -29.12
CA GLU A 67 -20.37 10.68 -28.48
C GLU A 67 -20.25 10.46 -26.97
N ASP A 68 -21.37 10.21 -26.29
CA ASP A 68 -21.37 9.98 -24.84
C ASP A 68 -20.65 8.68 -24.46
N ARG A 69 -20.77 7.64 -25.31
CA ARG A 69 -20.04 6.39 -25.14
C ARG A 69 -18.55 6.62 -25.29
N ASP A 70 -18.15 7.35 -26.34
CA ASP A 70 -16.74 7.65 -26.59
C ASP A 70 -16.13 8.49 -25.46
N ARG A 71 -16.89 9.45 -24.91
CA ARG A 71 -16.49 10.23 -23.74
C ARG A 71 -16.32 9.37 -22.50
N TYR A 72 -17.27 8.49 -22.22
CA TYR A 72 -17.23 7.58 -21.07
C TYR A 72 -16.04 6.61 -21.15
N VAL A 73 -15.84 5.97 -22.30
CA VAL A 73 -14.70 5.06 -22.51
C VAL A 73 -13.38 5.81 -22.36
N SER A 74 -13.27 7.02 -22.93
CA SER A 74 -12.06 7.84 -22.82
C SER A 74 -11.78 8.28 -21.38
N GLU A 75 -12.80 8.68 -20.62
CA GLU A 75 -12.65 9.05 -19.21
C GLU A 75 -12.25 7.85 -18.35
N PHE A 76 -12.86 6.69 -18.59
CA PHE A 76 -12.56 5.44 -17.91
C PHE A 76 -11.11 5.02 -18.16
N GLU A 77 -10.69 4.90 -19.42
CA GLU A 77 -9.33 4.46 -19.77
C GLU A 77 -8.28 5.48 -19.36
N GLY A 78 -8.55 6.77 -19.56
CA GLY A 78 -7.61 7.84 -19.25
C GLY A 78 -7.42 8.06 -17.74
N THR A 79 -8.51 8.12 -16.99
CA THR A 79 -8.45 8.43 -15.54
C THR A 79 -8.21 7.17 -14.72
N LEU A 80 -9.08 6.17 -14.84
CA LEU A 80 -8.97 4.96 -14.02
C LEU A 80 -7.79 4.09 -14.47
N GLY A 81 -7.58 3.96 -15.78
CA GLY A 81 -6.43 3.23 -16.31
C GLY A 81 -5.10 3.81 -15.85
N GLY A 82 -4.96 5.15 -15.84
CA GLY A 82 -3.77 5.82 -15.31
C GLY A 82 -3.54 5.53 -13.83
N LEU A 83 -4.57 5.68 -12.99
CA LEU A 83 -4.49 5.40 -11.55
C LEU A 83 -4.14 3.94 -11.25
N VAL A 84 -4.68 3.00 -12.03
CA VAL A 84 -4.36 1.57 -11.91
C VAL A 84 -2.89 1.30 -12.23
N GLN A 85 -2.38 1.87 -13.33
CA GLN A 85 -0.97 1.74 -13.68
C GLN A 85 -0.06 2.29 -12.58
N ASP A 86 -0.38 3.45 -12.03
CA ASP A 86 0.37 4.04 -10.92
C ASP A 86 0.42 3.14 -9.68
N VAL A 87 -0.69 2.50 -9.32
CA VAL A 87 -0.76 1.54 -8.20
C VAL A 87 0.07 0.30 -8.47
N VAL A 88 -0.06 -0.29 -9.66
CA VAL A 88 0.71 -1.47 -10.07
C VAL A 88 2.21 -1.19 -10.02
N THR A 89 2.65 -0.05 -10.56
CA THR A 89 4.05 0.37 -10.50
C THR A 89 4.54 0.53 -9.06
N GLN A 90 3.80 1.23 -8.21
CA GLN A 90 4.20 1.45 -6.82
C GLN A 90 4.31 0.16 -6.01
N LEU A 91 3.40 -0.80 -6.24
CA LEU A 91 3.44 -2.12 -5.60
C LEU A 91 4.64 -2.95 -6.07
N GLY A 92 4.96 -2.91 -7.37
CA GLY A 92 6.16 -3.56 -7.91
C GLY A 92 7.45 -3.00 -7.32
N GLU A 93 7.59 -1.67 -7.31
CA GLU A 93 8.75 -1.01 -6.69
C GLU A 93 8.88 -1.33 -5.20
N PHE A 94 7.75 -1.39 -4.48
CA PHE A 94 7.75 -1.77 -3.09
C PHE A 94 8.19 -3.22 -2.89
N ALA A 95 7.72 -4.16 -3.71
CA ALA A 95 8.13 -5.55 -3.68
C ALA A 95 9.65 -5.71 -3.91
N GLU A 96 10.21 -4.99 -4.87
CA GLU A 96 11.66 -4.97 -5.12
C GLU A 96 12.45 -4.45 -3.92
N ARG A 97 12.01 -3.34 -3.32
CA ARG A 97 12.64 -2.79 -2.12
C ARG A 97 12.57 -3.77 -0.95
N ALA A 98 11.43 -4.44 -0.76
CA ALA A 98 11.25 -5.42 0.31
C ALA A 98 12.23 -6.60 0.15
N ARG A 99 12.36 -7.15 -1.05
CA ARG A 99 13.33 -8.23 -1.36
C ARG A 99 14.77 -7.81 -1.08
N LYS A 100 15.14 -6.61 -1.54
CA LYS A 100 16.48 -6.04 -1.32
C LYS A 100 16.78 -5.86 0.18
N ASN A 101 15.83 -5.32 0.92
CA ASN A 101 15.97 -5.12 2.37
C ASN A 101 16.12 -6.46 3.11
N ALA A 102 15.29 -7.45 2.78
CA ALA A 102 15.38 -8.78 3.36
C ALA A 102 16.76 -9.43 3.10
N GLN A 103 17.28 -9.33 1.88
CA GLN A 103 18.61 -9.83 1.55
C GLN A 103 19.71 -9.12 2.35
N GLN A 104 19.70 -7.79 2.40
CA GLN A 104 20.68 -7.01 3.16
C GLN A 104 20.68 -7.37 4.64
N GLN A 105 19.51 -7.65 5.21
CA GLN A 105 19.41 -8.06 6.60
C GLN A 105 19.97 -9.47 6.85
N ARG A 106 19.80 -10.40 5.91
CA ARG A 106 20.43 -11.73 5.99
C ARG A 106 21.94 -11.63 5.96
N GLU A 107 22.49 -10.78 5.09
CA GLU A 107 23.93 -10.51 4.98
C GLU A 107 24.51 -9.80 6.21
N ALA A 108 23.75 -8.88 6.81
CA ALA A 108 24.17 -8.17 8.02
C ALA A 108 24.10 -9.05 9.29
N SER A 109 23.21 -10.04 9.30
CA SER A 109 23.01 -10.96 10.43
C SER A 109 23.85 -12.25 10.34
N SER A 110 24.58 -12.46 9.24
CA SER A 110 25.44 -13.64 9.01
C SER A 110 26.86 -13.49 9.52
#